data_AF-A0A820HJC7-F1
#
_entry.id   AF-A0A820HJC7-F1
#
_cell.length_a   1.000
_cell.length_b   1.000
_cell.length_c   1.000
_cell.angle_alpha   90.00
_cell.angle_beta   90.00
_cell.angle_gamma   90.00
#
_symmetry.space_group_name_H-M   'P 1'
#
loop_
_entity.id
_entity.type
_entity.pdbx_description
1 polymer ?
#
loop_
_entity_poly.entity_id
_entity_poly.type
_entity_poly.pdbx_seq_one_letter_code
_entity_poly.pdbx_strand_id
1 'polypeptide(L)'
;MNLSTLFFIFLFVQLCEIESIAANDEGFKNYLAISRHHLGMAYLHANFLEALIQQLEQVCTSPKWNARRAAIQFAQSMIFWNLFNARPYAQRLHVLVLKCLFDEQLEIRLVASMTLSGFYQCNYIQVTPEDLVGRLFFIFFLA
;
A
#
# COMPACT_ATOMS: atom_id res chain seq x y z
N MET A 1 20.04 11.72 2.74
CA MET A 1 19.56 10.33 2.56
C MET A 1 20.70 9.51 1.98
N ASN A 2 20.99 8.31 2.48
CA ASN A 2 22.15 7.52 2.01
C ASN A 2 21.81 6.72 0.74
N LEU A 3 22.84 6.15 0.08
CA LEU A 3 22.68 5.42 -1.17
C LEU A 3 21.80 4.18 -1.04
N SER A 4 21.87 3.47 0.10
CA SER A 4 21.07 2.27 0.33
C SER A 4 19.57 2.60 0.45
N THR A 5 19.22 3.70 1.12
CA THR A 5 17.85 4.19 1.17
C THR A 5 17.31 4.56 -0.21
N LEU A 6 18.11 5.27 -1.02
CA LEU A 6 17.74 5.61 -2.39
C LEU A 6 17.53 4.36 -3.25
N PHE A 7 18.42 3.37 -3.12
CA PHE A 7 18.30 2.10 -3.83
C PHE A 7 17.05 1.33 -3.43
N PHE A 8 16.72 1.28 -2.12
CA PHE A 8 15.50 0.63 -1.64
C PHE A 8 14.25 1.26 -2.25
N ILE A 9 14.14 2.59 -2.21
CA ILE A 9 13.01 3.33 -2.79
C ILE A 9 12.91 3.03 -4.28
N PHE A 10 14.03 3.12 -5.00
CA PHE A 10 14.08 2.84 -6.42
C PHE A 10 13.57 1.42 -6.71
N LEU A 11 14.05 0.42 -5.97
CA LEU A 11 13.63 -0.97 -6.11
C LEU A 11 12.13 -1.15 -5.84
N PHE A 12 11.60 -0.52 -4.78
CA PHE A 12 10.17 -0.52 -4.49
C PHE A 12 9.35 -0.01 -5.69
N VAL A 13 9.72 1.16 -6.25
CA VAL A 13 9.01 1.75 -7.39
C VAL A 13 9.07 0.83 -8.61
N GLN A 14 10.24 0.27 -8.92
CA GLN A 14 10.39 -0.66 -10.05
C GLN A 14 9.55 -1.92 -9.86
N LEU A 15 9.51 -2.51 -8.66
CA LEU A 15 8.69 -3.70 -8.38
C LEU A 15 7.18 -3.44 -8.48
N CYS A 16 6.73 -2.20 -8.31
CA CYS A 16 5.33 -1.84 -8.56
C CYS A 16 5.06 -1.65 -10.07
N GLU A 17 5.95 -0.97 -10.77
CA GLU A 17 5.76 -0.63 -12.18
C GLU A 17 5.94 -1.83 -13.12
N ILE A 18 6.88 -2.74 -12.87
CA ILE A 18 7.17 -3.88 -13.74
C ILE A 18 5.99 -4.85 -13.81
N GLU A 19 5.17 -4.95 -12.76
CA GLU A 19 3.99 -5.83 -12.76
C GLU A 19 3.00 -5.49 -13.87
N SER A 20 2.95 -4.21 -14.29
CA SER A 20 2.14 -3.77 -15.43
C SER A 20 2.67 -4.23 -16.80
N ILE A 21 3.97 -4.52 -16.90
CA ILE A 21 4.66 -4.92 -18.13
C ILE A 21 4.75 -6.44 -18.25
N ALA A 22 4.61 -7.17 -17.14
CA ALA A 22 4.52 -8.63 -17.08
C ALA A 22 3.22 -9.12 -17.76
N ALA A 23 3.17 -9.07 -19.09
CA ALA A 23 2.02 -9.48 -19.87
C ALA A 23 1.91 -11.01 -19.84
N ASN A 24 0.99 -11.51 -19.02
CA ASN A 24 0.51 -12.89 -18.93
C ASN A 24 1.44 -13.93 -18.27
N ASP A 25 2.63 -13.55 -17.79
CA ASP A 25 3.44 -14.45 -16.96
C ASP A 25 3.01 -14.35 -15.48
N GLU A 26 2.09 -15.22 -15.09
CA GLU A 26 1.57 -15.29 -13.73
C GLU A 26 2.64 -15.72 -12.71
N GLY A 27 3.59 -16.56 -13.14
CA GLY A 27 4.72 -16.96 -12.30
C GLY A 27 5.63 -15.76 -11.97
N PHE A 28 5.96 -14.96 -12.98
CA PHE A 28 6.76 -13.75 -12.78
C PHE A 28 6.02 -12.71 -11.92
N LYS A 29 4.71 -12.51 -12.12
CA LYS A 29 3.89 -11.65 -11.24
C LYS A 29 3.95 -12.11 -9.78
N ASN A 30 3.88 -13.42 -9.53
CA ASN A 30 3.98 -13.96 -8.18
C ASN A 30 5.36 -13.67 -7.56
N TYR A 31 6.46 -13.84 -8.30
CA TYR A 31 7.79 -13.49 -7.82
C TYR A 31 7.94 -11.99 -7.49
N LEU A 32 7.36 -11.11 -8.30
CA LEU A 32 7.34 -9.67 -8.04
C LEU A 32 6.56 -9.36 -6.75
N ALA A 33 5.38 -9.96 -6.58
CA ALA A 33 4.56 -9.79 -5.39
C ALA A 33 5.26 -10.28 -4.11
N ILE A 34 5.89 -11.46 -4.16
CA ILE A 34 6.68 -12.02 -3.05
C ILE A 34 7.86 -11.11 -2.72
N SER A 35 8.62 -10.67 -3.73
CA SER A 35 9.78 -9.80 -3.55
C SER A 35 9.39 -8.46 -2.93
N ARG A 36 8.30 -7.86 -3.40
CA ARG A 36 7.74 -6.61 -2.88
C ARG A 36 7.26 -6.78 -1.43
N HIS A 37 6.61 -7.90 -1.11
CA HIS A 37 6.21 -8.22 0.25
C HIS A 37 7.41 -8.28 1.20
N HIS A 38 8.44 -9.06 0.85
CA HIS A 38 9.67 -9.17 1.66
C HIS A 38 10.39 -7.83 1.80
N LEU A 39 10.38 -7.00 0.75
CA LEU A 39 10.92 -5.65 0.83
C LEU A 39 10.17 -4.82 1.88
N GLY A 40 8.84 -4.89 1.92
CA GLY A 40 8.00 -4.23 2.93
C GLY A 40 8.24 -4.75 4.35
N MET A 41 8.68 -6.00 4.50
CA MET A 41 9.01 -6.60 5.80
C MET A 41 10.32 -6.09 6.42
N ALA A 42 11.16 -5.39 5.64
CA ALA A 42 12.41 -4.85 6.17
C ALA A 42 12.14 -3.88 7.32
N TYR A 43 13.03 -3.85 8.31
CA TYR A 43 12.97 -2.87 9.38
C TYR A 43 13.30 -1.47 8.84
N LEU A 44 12.34 -0.56 8.93
CA LEU A 44 12.43 0.79 8.39
C LEU A 44 12.48 1.81 9.54
N HIS A 45 13.58 2.55 9.63
CA HIS A 45 13.70 3.66 10.57
C HIS A 45 12.73 4.81 10.21
N ALA A 46 12.23 5.54 11.21
CA ALA A 46 11.24 6.62 11.00
C ALA A 46 11.66 7.65 9.93
N ASN A 47 12.92 8.11 9.96
CA ASN A 47 13.44 9.05 8.95
C ASN A 47 13.39 8.51 7.51
N PHE A 48 13.42 7.18 7.34
CA PHE A 48 13.31 6.55 6.03
C PHE A 48 11.84 6.46 5.58
N LEU A 49 10.92 6.15 6.51
CA LEU A 49 9.50 6.01 6.20
C LEU A 49 8.90 7.25 5.54
N GLU A 50 9.29 8.46 5.94
CA GLU A 50 8.82 9.71 5.31
C GLU A 50 9.03 9.70 3.79
N ALA A 51 10.28 9.46 3.36
CA ALA A 51 10.64 9.45 1.94
C ALA A 51 9.98 8.29 1.20
N LEU A 52 9.85 7.13 1.83
CA LEU A 52 9.20 5.97 1.23
C LEU A 52 7.69 6.19 1.06
N ILE A 53 7.02 6.78 2.05
CA ILE A 53 5.59 7.11 1.99
C ILE A 53 5.32 8.17 0.92
N GLN A 54 6.19 9.17 0.78
CA GLN A 54 6.08 10.13 -0.32
C GLN A 54 6.13 9.42 -1.68
N GLN A 55 7.01 8.43 -1.85
CA GLN A 55 7.12 7.69 -3.10
C GLN A 55 5.96 6.73 -3.31
N LEU A 56 5.46 6.10 -2.24
CA LEU A 56 4.23 5.32 -2.25
C LEU A 56 3.05 6.15 -2.77
N GLU A 57 2.86 7.37 -2.25
CA GLU A 57 1.82 8.29 -2.71
C GLU A 57 1.96 8.62 -4.21
N GLN A 58 3.19 8.83 -4.70
CA GLN A 58 3.45 9.07 -6.13
C GLN A 58 3.05 7.86 -6.97
N VAL A 59 3.45 6.64 -6.57
CA VAL A 59 3.09 5.41 -7.31
C VAL A 59 1.57 5.18 -7.31
N CYS A 60 0.87 5.53 -6.24
CA CYS A 60 -0.59 5.49 -6.19
C CYS A 60 -1.28 6.49 -7.14
N THR A 61 -0.55 7.41 -7.77
CA THR A 61 -1.06 8.27 -8.86
C THR A 61 -0.69 7.77 -10.26
N SER A 62 0.01 6.63 -10.36
CA SER A 62 0.43 6.06 -11.65
C SER A 62 -0.78 5.81 -12.55
N PRO A 63 -0.69 6.09 -13.87
CA PRO A 63 -1.76 5.75 -14.81
C PRO A 63 -1.97 4.24 -14.92
N LYS A 64 -1.01 3.43 -14.46
CA LYS A 64 -1.08 1.97 -14.52
C LYS A 64 -1.71 1.44 -13.23
N TRP A 65 -2.93 0.94 -13.33
CA TRP A 65 -3.67 0.42 -12.18
C TRP A 65 -2.92 -0.72 -11.46
N ASN A 66 -2.16 -1.56 -12.18
CA ASN A 66 -1.33 -2.61 -11.58
C ASN A 66 -0.29 -2.03 -10.61
N ALA A 67 0.33 -0.90 -10.95
CA ALA A 67 1.31 -0.24 -10.09
C ALA A 67 0.66 0.34 -8.84
N ARG A 68 -0.51 0.98 -8.99
CA ARG A 68 -1.31 1.47 -7.85
C ARG A 68 -1.72 0.32 -6.91
N ARG A 69 -2.18 -0.80 -7.46
CA ARG A 69 -2.53 -2.01 -6.70
C ARG A 69 -1.31 -2.55 -5.94
N ALA A 70 -0.18 -2.70 -6.62
CA ALA A 70 1.08 -3.18 -6.05
C ALA A 70 1.56 -2.28 -4.89
N ALA A 71 1.42 -0.96 -5.04
CA ALA A 71 1.75 0.01 -4.01
C ALA A 71 0.91 -0.17 -2.74
N ILE A 72 -0.41 -0.32 -2.85
CA ILE A 72 -1.26 -0.54 -1.66
C ILE A 72 -0.96 -1.87 -0.97
N GLN A 73 -0.69 -2.95 -1.73
CA GLN A 73 -0.22 -4.22 -1.14
C GLN A 73 1.11 -4.04 -0.39
N PHE A 74 2.05 -3.27 -0.97
CA PHE A 74 3.30 -2.95 -0.30
C PHE A 74 3.06 -2.18 1.00
N ALA A 75 2.20 -1.15 0.97
CA ALA A 75 1.86 -0.36 2.15
C ALA A 75 1.37 -1.24 3.31
N GLN A 76 0.51 -2.23 3.03
CA GLN A 76 0.03 -3.19 4.02
C GLN A 76 1.18 -3.95 4.67
N SER A 77 2.07 -4.56 3.88
CA SER A 77 3.24 -5.27 4.42
C SER A 77 4.19 -4.35 5.20
N MET A 78 4.48 -3.17 4.65
CA MET A 78 5.34 -2.16 5.27
C MET A 78 4.84 -1.76 6.65
N ILE A 79 3.55 -1.45 6.77
CA ILE A 79 2.96 -0.98 8.03
C ILE A 79 2.89 -2.11 9.05
N PHE A 80 2.49 -3.33 8.66
CA PHE A 80 2.38 -4.42 9.62
C PHE A 80 3.73 -4.80 10.24
N TRP A 81 4.80 -4.78 9.45
CA TRP A 81 6.15 -5.09 9.95
C TRP A 81 6.84 -3.91 10.62
N ASN A 82 6.36 -2.69 10.41
CA ASN A 82 6.92 -1.46 10.98
C ASN A 82 5.91 -0.68 11.82
N LEU A 83 4.95 -1.35 12.45
CA LEU A 83 3.75 -0.76 13.04
C LEU A 83 4.07 0.46 13.92
N PHE A 84 5.02 0.32 14.84
CA PHE A 84 5.40 1.37 15.78
C PHE A 84 6.07 2.56 15.09
N ASN A 85 6.99 2.30 14.16
CA ASN A 85 7.68 3.34 13.39
C ASN A 85 6.74 4.04 12.40
N ALA A 86 5.71 3.34 11.93
CA ALA A 86 4.71 3.86 11.01
C ALA A 86 3.59 4.65 11.69
N ARG A 87 3.41 4.56 13.03
CA ARG A 87 2.30 5.24 13.75
C ARG A 87 2.19 6.74 13.48
N PRO A 88 3.29 7.53 13.42
CA PRO A 88 3.20 8.96 13.11
C PRO A 88 2.56 9.27 11.76
N TYR A 89 2.52 8.30 10.84
CA TYR A 89 2.00 8.43 9.49
C TYR A 89 0.59 7.87 9.31
N ALA A 90 -0.06 7.40 10.39
CA ALA A 90 -1.35 6.71 10.32
C ALA A 90 -2.42 7.51 9.57
N GLN A 91 -2.54 8.81 9.85
CA GLN A 91 -3.54 9.65 9.18
C GLN A 91 -3.25 9.83 7.68
N ARG A 92 -1.97 9.97 7.31
CA ARG A 92 -1.56 10.15 5.91
C ARG A 92 -1.84 8.89 5.09
N LEU A 93 -1.49 7.73 5.66
CA LEU A 93 -1.76 6.42 5.05
C LEU A 93 -3.26 6.07 5.05
N HIS A 94 -4.02 6.51 6.06
CA HIS A 94 -5.48 6.40 6.06
C HIS A 94 -6.07 7.13 4.86
N VAL A 95 -5.73 8.42 4.68
CA VAL A 95 -6.22 9.22 3.55
C VAL A 95 -5.82 8.59 2.22
N LEU A 96 -4.59 8.07 2.09
CA LEU A 96 -4.14 7.39 0.88
C LEU A 96 -5.01 6.16 0.55
N VAL A 97 -5.23 5.27 1.52
CA VAL A 97 -6.04 4.06 1.32
C VAL A 97 -7.51 4.41 1.03
N LEU A 98 -8.05 5.45 1.68
CA LEU A 98 -9.40 5.95 1.38
C LEU A 98 -9.51 6.47 -0.05
N LYS A 99 -8.51 7.18 -0.57
CA LYS A 99 -8.51 7.58 -2.00
C LYS A 99 -8.57 6.36 -2.91
N CYS A 100 -7.83 5.31 -2.60
CA CYS A 100 -7.83 4.06 -3.38
C CYS A 100 -9.13 3.25 -3.27
N LEU A 101 -9.94 3.43 -2.21
CA LEU A 101 -11.29 2.84 -2.15
C LEU A 101 -12.24 3.40 -3.20
N PHE A 102 -11.98 4.63 -3.68
CA PHE A 102 -12.75 5.27 -4.74
C PHE A 102 -12.04 5.21 -6.09
N ASP A 103 -11.02 4.35 -6.25
CA ASP A 103 -10.34 4.15 -7.52
C ASP A 103 -11.30 3.58 -8.58
N GLU A 104 -11.10 3.94 -9.84
CA GLU A 104 -11.89 3.45 -10.98
C GLU A 104 -11.80 1.93 -11.16
N GLN A 105 -10.64 1.33 -10.82
CA GLN A 105 -10.38 -0.10 -10.99
C GLN A 105 -10.86 -0.91 -9.79
N LEU A 106 -11.65 -1.96 -10.05
CA LEU A 106 -12.21 -2.84 -9.00
C LEU A 106 -11.13 -3.48 -8.13
N GLU A 107 -10.06 -3.99 -8.73
CA GLU A 107 -8.98 -4.71 -8.04
C GLU A 107 -8.25 -3.81 -7.05
N ILE A 108 -8.15 -2.50 -7.32
CA ILE A 108 -7.57 -1.55 -6.39
C ILE A 108 -8.52 -1.33 -5.21
N ARG A 109 -9.83 -1.15 -5.47
CA ARG A 109 -10.84 -0.99 -4.41
C ARG A 109 -10.87 -2.20 -3.47
N LEU A 110 -10.78 -3.42 -4.01
CA LEU A 110 -10.73 -4.65 -3.23
C LEU A 110 -9.49 -4.70 -2.32
N VAL A 111 -8.30 -4.42 -2.87
CA VAL A 111 -7.07 -4.39 -2.07
C VAL A 111 -7.12 -3.27 -1.02
N ALA A 112 -7.58 -2.07 -1.36
CA ALA A 112 -7.72 -0.97 -0.43
C ALA A 112 -8.68 -1.29 0.72
N SER A 113 -9.80 -1.98 0.44
CA SER A 113 -10.74 -2.48 1.44
C SER A 113 -10.10 -3.46 2.42
N MET A 114 -9.37 -4.46 1.91
CA MET A 114 -8.65 -5.42 2.74
C MET A 114 -7.55 -4.74 3.59
N THR A 115 -6.79 -3.81 2.99
CA THR A 115 -5.76 -3.06 3.69
C THR A 115 -6.34 -2.20 4.80
N LEU A 116 -7.43 -1.47 4.54
CA LEU A 116 -8.11 -0.63 5.54
C LEU A 116 -8.65 -1.47 6.70
N SER A 117 -9.32 -2.59 6.39
CA SER A 117 -9.80 -3.54 7.38
C SER A 117 -8.64 -4.02 8.27
N GLY A 118 -7.51 -4.37 7.67
CA GLY A 118 -6.30 -4.75 8.39
C GLY A 118 -5.75 -3.64 9.31
N PHE A 119 -5.77 -2.38 8.87
CA PHE A 119 -5.34 -1.24 9.70
C PHE A 119 -6.22 -1.05 10.93
N TYR A 120 -7.53 -1.25 10.80
CA TYR A 120 -8.44 -1.21 11.93
C TYR A 120 -8.20 -2.40 12.88
N GLN A 121 -8.08 -3.61 12.35
CA GLN A 121 -7.87 -4.83 13.15
C GLN A 121 -6.60 -4.76 14.01
N CYS A 122 -5.50 -4.18 13.48
CA CYS A 122 -4.26 -4.03 14.23
C CYS A 122 -4.17 -2.73 15.05
N ASN A 123 -5.26 -1.95 15.15
CA ASN A 123 -5.30 -0.65 15.83
C ASN A 123 -4.23 0.33 15.33
N TYR A 124 -3.90 0.24 14.04
CA TYR A 124 -3.06 1.24 13.37
C TYR A 124 -3.86 2.53 13.14
N ILE A 125 -5.12 2.37 12.73
CA ILE A 125 -6.11 3.45 12.64
C ILE A 125 -7.22 3.11 13.65
N GLN A 126 -7.68 4.11 14.39
CA GLN A 126 -8.85 3.97 15.26
C GLN A 126 -10.12 4.12 14.43
N VAL A 127 -11.05 3.19 14.60
CA VAL A 127 -12.36 3.27 13.94
C VAL A 127 -13.17 4.38 14.59
N THR A 128 -13.59 5.40 13.83
CA THR A 128 -14.60 6.35 14.32
C THR A 128 -16.01 5.91 13.93
N PRO A 129 -17.05 6.33 14.66
CA PRO A 129 -18.43 6.07 14.26
C PRO A 129 -18.78 6.59 12.86
N GLU A 130 -18.17 7.68 12.39
CA GLU A 130 -18.38 8.18 11.03
C GLU A 130 -17.80 7.23 9.95
N ASP A 131 -16.69 6.57 10.24
CA ASP A 131 -16.10 5.57 9.36
C ASP A 131 -17.01 4.34 9.20
N LEU A 132 -17.69 3.92 10.27
CA LEU A 132 -18.59 2.77 10.26
C LEU A 132 -19.89 3.03 9.47
N VAL A 133 -20.47 4.21 9.62
CA VAL A 133 -21.80 4.53 9.05
C VAL A 133 -21.71 4.83 7.54
N GLY A 134 -20.60 5.40 7.07
CA GLY A 134 -20.43 5.77 5.65
C GLY A 134 -19.75 4.72 4.76
N ARG A 135 -18.97 3.78 5.31
CA ARG A 135 -17.98 3.01 4.52
C ARG A 135 -18.10 1.48 4.60
N LEU A 136 -18.83 0.94 5.58
CA LEU A 136 -19.22 -0.49 5.58
C LEU A 136 -20.13 -0.85 4.39
N PHE A 137 -20.85 0.13 3.83
CA PHE A 137 -21.62 -0.05 2.59
C PHE A 137 -20.75 -0.45 1.39
N PHE A 138 -19.50 0.03 1.29
CA PHE A 138 -18.62 -0.30 0.15
C PHE A 138 -17.89 -1.64 0.31
N ILE A 139 -17.61 -2.07 1.55
CA ILE A 139 -16.89 -3.32 1.82
C ILE A 139 -17.78 -4.55 1.61
N PHE A 140 -19.10 -4.44 1.83
CA PHE A 140 -20.02 -5.58 1.78
C PHE A 140 -20.96 -5.63 0.55
N PHE A 141 -21.16 -4.56 -0.22
CA PHE A 141 -22.18 -4.52 -1.30
C PHE A 141 -21.64 -4.37 -2.75
N LEU A 142 -20.32 -4.39 -2.97
CA LEU A 142 -19.73 -4.39 -4.33
C LEU A 142 -18.91 -5.66 -4.64
N ALA A 143 -19.24 -6.76 -3.96
CA ALA A 143 -18.88 -8.12 -4.38
C ALA A 143 -20.09 -8.77 -5.07
#